data_AF-A0A7Y6AE72-F1
#
_entry.id   AF-A0A7Y6AE72-F1
#
_cell.length_a   1.000
_cell.length_b   1.000
_cell.length_c   1.000
_cell.angle_alpha   90.00
_cell.angle_beta   90.00
_cell.angle_gamma   90.00
#
_symmetry.space_group_name_H-M   'P 1'
#
loop_
_entity.id
_entity.type
_entity.pdbx_description
1 polymer ?
#
loop_
_entity_poly.entity_id
_entity_poly.type
_entity_poly.pdbx_seq_one_letter_code
_entity_poly.pdbx_strand_id
1 'polypeptide(L)'
;RGGTLLRAATLAAFAVRPQPGTGNDTEVLRTVIAKLLHLAWNRDVDLGADRAAALAWLDDQVAAWTTPRAASAHPLQAVLDAPGGTALLALTAWGLTPARTGGGTLTEPTASRFDTLLAAAADGKPDDQALAVIGVHLAHLALHAPDWFAERPDLLLLVPAWRPGRVWLDRGTPYPPLLARLDRASVLQRMRAPDGEGAVRQAAIALRADSEPLGSSSVFVTELADGTGGPQAVSRLLSDLAFLTAHDQDQASTERACAVWRAVLDAGLPPEALPGAGRFAFATGIDDATWLELTARTTAAQPAVETGLGRHVAERAARHPDSPHTATILAALLNAPRDTYRWDGIEHVAQEAHSRMPAGPGRDALTTALVNAGAVEAAFPGSG
;
A
#
# COMPACT_ATOMS: atom_id res chain seq x y z
N ARG A 1 -23.42 -20.03 -12.92
CA ARG A 1 -24.61 -19.15 -12.87
C ARG A 1 -24.25 -17.67 -13.05
N GLY A 2 -23.21 -17.14 -12.38
CA GLY A 2 -22.81 -15.72 -12.51
C GLY A 2 -22.34 -15.28 -13.92
N GLY A 3 -21.53 -16.09 -14.62
CA GLY A 3 -21.03 -15.74 -15.96
C GLY A 3 -22.13 -15.63 -17.04
N THR A 4 -23.15 -16.49 -16.99
CA THR A 4 -24.28 -16.48 -17.93
C THR A 4 -25.15 -15.23 -17.78
N LEU A 5 -25.43 -14.82 -16.54
CA LEU A 5 -26.18 -13.59 -16.25
C LEU A 5 -25.41 -12.34 -16.66
N LEU A 6 -24.10 -12.30 -16.37
CA LEU A 6 -23.23 -11.20 -16.78
C LEU A 6 -23.19 -11.08 -18.31
N ARG A 7 -23.02 -12.19 -19.03
CA ARG A 7 -23.08 -12.21 -20.50
C ARG A 7 -24.39 -11.63 -21.03
N ALA A 8 -25.52 -12.11 -20.53
CA ALA A 8 -26.84 -11.65 -20.97
C ALA A 8 -27.04 -10.15 -20.70
N ALA A 9 -26.66 -9.67 -19.51
CA ALA A 9 -26.75 -8.25 -19.16
C ALA A 9 -25.85 -7.37 -20.04
N THR A 10 -24.60 -7.79 -20.26
CA THR A 10 -23.64 -7.06 -21.12
C THR A 10 -24.14 -6.97 -22.56
N LEU A 11 -24.63 -8.08 -23.14
CA LEU A 11 -25.15 -8.10 -24.51
C LEU A 11 -26.42 -7.24 -24.63
N ALA A 12 -27.35 -7.34 -23.67
CA ALA A 12 -28.57 -6.54 -23.67
C ALA A 12 -28.26 -5.03 -23.58
N ALA A 13 -27.34 -4.64 -22.70
CA ALA A 13 -26.91 -3.25 -22.58
C ALA A 13 -26.20 -2.75 -23.86
N PHE A 14 -25.34 -3.59 -24.46
CA PHE A 14 -24.64 -3.23 -25.69
C PHE A 14 -25.58 -3.12 -26.91
N ALA A 15 -26.66 -3.90 -26.94
CA ALA A 15 -27.67 -3.82 -27.99
C ALA A 15 -28.41 -2.48 -28.01
N VAL A 16 -28.59 -1.84 -26.84
CA VAL A 16 -29.23 -0.52 -26.71
C VAL A 16 -28.22 0.63 -26.67
N ARG A 17 -26.97 0.38 -27.10
CA ARG A 17 -25.92 1.41 -27.06
C ARG A 17 -26.33 2.63 -27.88
N PRO A 18 -26.03 3.85 -27.39
CA PRO A 18 -26.40 5.04 -28.13
C PRO A 18 -25.54 5.31 -29.36
N GLN A 19 -26.12 5.96 -30.36
CA GLN A 19 -25.38 6.45 -31.52
C GLN A 19 -24.55 7.70 -31.17
N PRO A 20 -23.49 8.00 -31.96
CA PRO A 20 -22.72 9.24 -31.80
C PRO A 20 -23.62 10.49 -31.84
N GLY A 21 -23.33 11.50 -31.00
CA GLY A 21 -24.02 12.80 -31.03
C GLY A 21 -25.32 12.94 -30.21
N THR A 22 -25.66 11.97 -29.37
CA THR A 22 -26.83 12.03 -28.46
C THR A 22 -26.46 12.58 -27.06
N GLY A 23 -27.36 13.33 -26.39
CA GLY A 23 -27.11 14.24 -25.24
C GLY A 23 -26.72 13.60 -23.88
N ASN A 24 -26.74 14.32 -22.75
CA ASN A 24 -26.10 13.87 -21.49
C ASN A 24 -26.54 12.51 -20.90
N ASP A 25 -27.82 12.13 -20.97
CA ASP A 25 -28.31 10.81 -20.49
C ASP A 25 -27.62 9.63 -21.21
N THR A 26 -27.11 9.93 -22.40
CA THR A 26 -26.33 9.03 -23.23
C THR A 26 -24.99 8.69 -22.59
N GLU A 27 -24.32 9.66 -21.94
CA GLU A 27 -22.98 9.44 -21.37
C GLU A 27 -23.02 8.44 -20.22
N VAL A 28 -24.01 8.55 -19.33
CA VAL A 28 -24.22 7.59 -18.24
C VAL A 28 -24.39 6.18 -18.79
N LEU A 29 -25.22 6.01 -19.83
CA LEU A 29 -25.44 4.72 -20.46
C LEU A 29 -24.15 4.18 -21.13
N ARG A 30 -23.39 5.02 -21.84
CA ARG A 30 -22.10 4.61 -22.42
C ARG A 30 -21.10 4.16 -21.34
N THR A 31 -21.01 4.90 -20.23
CA THR A 31 -20.18 4.52 -19.08
C THR A 31 -20.61 3.18 -18.47
N VAL A 32 -21.92 2.95 -18.31
CA VAL A 32 -22.45 1.67 -17.79
C VAL A 32 -22.11 0.52 -18.74
N ILE A 33 -22.28 0.70 -20.06
CA ILE A 33 -21.94 -0.31 -21.07
C ILE A 33 -20.44 -0.64 -21.01
N ALA A 34 -19.57 0.37 -20.96
CA ALA A 34 -18.13 0.16 -20.86
C ALA A 34 -17.74 -0.57 -19.56
N LYS A 35 -18.36 -0.23 -18.42
CA LYS A 35 -18.15 -0.95 -17.15
C LYS A 35 -18.62 -2.41 -17.22
N LEU A 36 -19.75 -2.69 -17.88
CA LEU A 36 -20.23 -4.06 -18.08
C LEU A 36 -19.31 -4.89 -18.98
N LEU A 37 -18.75 -4.27 -20.04
CA LEU A 37 -17.75 -4.90 -20.91
C LEU A 37 -16.45 -5.18 -20.14
N HIS A 38 -15.95 -4.21 -19.38
CA HIS A 38 -14.78 -4.38 -18.51
C HIS A 38 -14.96 -5.53 -17.51
N LEU A 39 -16.12 -5.59 -16.84
CA LEU A 39 -16.45 -6.67 -15.91
C LEU A 39 -16.56 -8.04 -16.60
N ALA A 40 -17.15 -8.09 -17.81
CA ALA A 40 -17.28 -9.31 -18.60
C ALA A 40 -15.89 -9.87 -18.95
N TRP A 41 -14.99 -9.04 -19.46
CA TRP A 41 -13.65 -9.49 -19.87
C TRP A 41 -12.73 -9.82 -18.70
N ASN A 42 -12.81 -9.11 -17.58
CA ASN A 42 -12.10 -9.51 -16.36
C ASN A 42 -12.56 -10.87 -15.79
N ARG A 43 -13.71 -11.38 -16.23
CA ARG A 43 -14.25 -12.69 -15.84
C ARG A 43 -14.27 -13.69 -17.00
N ASP A 44 -13.46 -13.45 -18.03
CA ASP A 44 -13.30 -14.32 -19.20
C ASP A 44 -14.64 -14.67 -19.88
N VAL A 45 -15.60 -13.73 -19.88
CA VAL A 45 -16.90 -13.92 -20.54
C VAL A 45 -16.76 -13.71 -22.04
N ASP A 46 -17.10 -14.74 -22.80
CA ASP A 46 -17.14 -14.66 -24.26
C ASP A 46 -18.43 -13.99 -24.77
N LEU A 47 -18.26 -12.86 -25.48
CA LEU A 47 -19.33 -12.14 -26.15
C LEU A 47 -19.73 -12.75 -27.51
N GLY A 48 -18.96 -13.70 -28.05
CA GLY A 48 -19.24 -14.31 -29.35
C GLY A 48 -19.20 -13.31 -30.50
N ALA A 49 -20.24 -13.30 -31.34
CA ALA A 49 -20.31 -12.49 -32.56
C ALA A 49 -20.26 -10.97 -32.29
N ASP A 50 -20.74 -10.51 -31.13
CA ASP A 50 -20.78 -9.08 -30.78
C ASP A 50 -19.42 -8.50 -30.40
N ARG A 51 -18.40 -9.35 -30.22
CA ARG A 51 -17.06 -8.95 -29.75
C ARG A 51 -16.44 -7.87 -30.63
N ALA A 52 -16.40 -8.08 -31.94
CA ALA A 52 -15.75 -7.14 -32.86
C ALA A 52 -16.44 -5.77 -32.86
N ALA A 53 -17.77 -5.75 -32.83
CA ALA A 53 -18.55 -4.52 -32.75
C ALA A 53 -18.33 -3.79 -31.41
N ALA A 54 -18.21 -4.53 -30.30
CA ALA A 54 -17.91 -3.95 -29.00
C ALA A 54 -16.52 -3.31 -28.96
N LEU A 55 -15.50 -3.96 -29.53
CA LEU A 55 -14.14 -3.42 -29.59
C LEU A 55 -14.06 -2.15 -30.43
N ALA A 56 -14.65 -2.15 -31.61
CA ALA A 56 -14.71 -0.95 -32.46
C ALA A 56 -15.41 0.21 -31.75
N TRP A 57 -16.56 -0.06 -31.11
CA TRP A 57 -17.30 0.95 -30.38
C TRP A 57 -16.50 1.54 -29.21
N LEU A 58 -15.76 0.71 -28.46
CA LEU A 58 -14.90 1.18 -27.38
C LEU A 58 -13.72 2.01 -27.91
N ASP A 59 -13.08 1.58 -29.00
CA ASP A 59 -11.97 2.32 -29.62
C ASP A 59 -12.43 3.72 -30.06
N ASP A 60 -13.62 3.84 -30.66
CA ASP A 60 -14.23 5.12 -30.99
C ASP A 60 -14.48 5.99 -29.75
N GLN A 61 -14.96 5.40 -28.63
CA GLN A 61 -15.14 6.15 -27.39
C GLN A 61 -13.81 6.65 -26.81
N VAL A 62 -12.76 5.83 -26.87
CA VAL A 62 -11.43 6.22 -26.42
C VAL A 62 -10.90 7.34 -27.30
N ALA A 63 -10.92 7.17 -28.62
CA ALA A 63 -10.41 8.15 -29.57
C ALA A 63 -11.09 9.52 -29.43
N ALA A 64 -12.41 9.54 -29.22
CA ALA A 64 -13.16 10.79 -29.02
C ALA A 64 -12.87 11.48 -27.68
N TRP A 65 -12.44 10.72 -26.66
CA TRP A 65 -12.18 11.23 -25.31
C TRP A 65 -10.72 11.62 -25.09
N THR A 66 -9.78 10.93 -25.73
CA THR A 66 -8.35 11.18 -25.57
C THR A 66 -7.97 12.54 -26.13
N THR A 67 -7.41 13.40 -25.29
CA THR A 67 -6.96 14.73 -25.65
C THR A 67 -5.82 15.14 -24.72
N PRO A 68 -4.84 15.93 -25.19
CA PRO A 68 -3.77 16.41 -24.32
C PRO A 68 -4.31 17.12 -23.08
N ARG A 69 -3.98 16.57 -21.90
CA ARG A 69 -4.45 16.98 -20.58
C ARG A 69 -3.32 16.74 -19.59
N ALA A 70 -2.66 17.83 -19.17
CA ALA A 70 -1.59 17.79 -18.18
C ALA A 70 -2.09 18.33 -16.82
N ALA A 71 -1.43 17.90 -15.74
CA ALA A 71 -1.72 18.27 -14.35
C ALA A 71 -3.14 17.93 -13.87
N SER A 72 -3.68 16.78 -14.28
CA SER A 72 -4.96 16.29 -13.73
C SER A 72 -4.82 15.97 -12.24
N ALA A 73 -5.62 16.61 -11.37
CA ALA A 73 -5.54 16.41 -9.91
C ALA A 73 -5.90 14.97 -9.48
N HIS A 74 -6.91 14.37 -10.12
CA HIS A 74 -7.39 13.02 -9.83
C HIS A 74 -7.59 12.23 -11.13
N PRO A 75 -6.51 11.83 -11.83
CA PRO A 75 -6.61 11.29 -13.18
C PRO A 75 -7.43 9.99 -13.22
N LEU A 76 -7.28 9.12 -12.22
CA LEU A 76 -8.05 7.87 -12.14
C LEU A 76 -9.53 8.09 -11.84
N GLN A 77 -9.88 9.09 -11.03
CA GLN A 77 -11.29 9.40 -10.78
C GLN A 77 -11.96 9.89 -12.07
N ALA A 78 -11.29 10.79 -12.81
CA ALA A 78 -11.78 11.29 -14.10
C ALA A 78 -11.94 10.17 -15.15
N VAL A 79 -11.06 9.16 -15.14
CA VAL A 79 -11.20 7.94 -15.97
C VAL A 79 -12.51 7.21 -15.66
N LEU A 80 -12.87 7.06 -14.38
CA LEU A 80 -14.04 6.30 -13.94
C LEU A 80 -15.36 7.02 -14.17
N ASP A 81 -15.32 8.35 -14.27
CA ASP A 81 -16.47 9.22 -14.47
C ASP A 81 -16.78 9.47 -15.96
N ALA A 82 -15.82 9.23 -16.85
CA ALA A 82 -15.96 9.46 -18.28
C ALA A 82 -16.22 8.17 -19.09
N PRO A 83 -17.09 8.22 -20.13
CA PRO A 83 -17.31 7.08 -21.03
C PRO A 83 -16.02 6.59 -21.72
N GLY A 84 -15.19 7.51 -22.21
CA GLY A 84 -13.94 7.13 -22.89
C GLY A 84 -12.88 6.56 -21.95
N GLY A 85 -12.79 7.08 -20.72
CA GLY A 85 -11.89 6.52 -19.70
C GLY A 85 -12.29 5.10 -19.29
N THR A 86 -13.58 4.87 -19.05
CA THR A 86 -14.10 3.52 -18.77
C THR A 86 -14.01 2.60 -19.98
N ALA A 87 -14.12 3.13 -21.20
CA ALA A 87 -13.88 2.37 -22.42
C ALA A 87 -12.41 1.93 -22.54
N LEU A 88 -11.46 2.79 -22.18
CA LEU A 88 -10.03 2.44 -22.16
C LEU A 88 -9.73 1.34 -21.12
N LEU A 89 -10.35 1.39 -19.94
CA LEU A 89 -10.27 0.30 -18.95
C LEU A 89 -10.82 -1.02 -19.51
N ALA A 90 -11.94 -0.98 -20.25
CA ALA A 90 -12.51 -2.15 -20.88
C ALA A 90 -11.59 -2.74 -21.96
N LEU A 91 -11.08 -1.90 -22.88
CA LEU A 91 -10.10 -2.32 -23.90
C LEU A 91 -8.84 -2.89 -23.27
N THR A 92 -8.37 -2.32 -22.16
CA THR A 92 -7.18 -2.82 -21.46
C THR A 92 -7.42 -4.21 -20.88
N ALA A 93 -8.56 -4.42 -20.21
CA ALA A 93 -8.92 -5.75 -19.67
C ALA A 93 -9.02 -6.80 -20.78
N TRP A 94 -9.64 -6.46 -21.91
CA TRP A 94 -9.71 -7.35 -23.06
C TRP A 94 -8.33 -7.63 -23.67
N GLY A 95 -7.54 -6.59 -23.97
CA GLY A 95 -6.25 -6.72 -24.64
C GLY A 95 -5.22 -7.51 -23.82
N LEU A 96 -5.36 -7.49 -22.49
CA LEU A 96 -4.56 -8.32 -21.57
C LEU A 96 -5.05 -9.77 -21.45
N THR A 97 -6.26 -10.11 -21.92
CA THR A 97 -6.82 -11.46 -21.76
C THR A 97 -5.96 -12.52 -22.48
N PRO A 98 -5.62 -12.38 -23.78
CA PRO A 98 -4.78 -13.36 -24.47
C PRO A 98 -3.35 -13.42 -23.90
N ALA A 99 -2.84 -12.27 -23.46
CA ALA A 99 -1.53 -12.15 -22.81
C ALA A 99 -1.49 -12.98 -21.51
N ARG A 100 -2.58 -12.98 -20.73
CA ARG A 100 -2.72 -13.79 -19.50
C ARG A 100 -2.85 -15.29 -19.76
N THR A 101 -3.45 -15.69 -20.88
CA THR A 101 -3.68 -17.10 -21.22
C THR A 101 -2.55 -17.75 -22.03
N GLY A 102 -1.37 -17.11 -22.09
CA GLY A 102 -0.15 -17.68 -22.67
C GLY A 102 0.29 -17.11 -24.01
N GLY A 103 -0.40 -16.09 -24.53
CA GLY A 103 -0.05 -15.45 -25.81
C GLY A 103 1.11 -14.45 -25.72
N GLY A 104 1.46 -13.94 -24.53
CA GLY A 104 2.59 -13.01 -24.33
C GLY A 104 2.49 -11.65 -25.02
N THR A 105 1.43 -11.41 -25.81
CA THR A 105 1.29 -10.21 -26.64
C THR A 105 0.03 -9.43 -26.30
N LEU A 106 0.17 -8.11 -26.19
CA LEU A 106 -0.96 -7.20 -26.06
C LEU A 106 -1.75 -7.16 -27.37
N THR A 107 -3.06 -7.40 -27.31
CA THR A 107 -3.88 -7.58 -28.52
C THR A 107 -4.37 -6.25 -29.10
N GLU A 108 -4.52 -6.16 -30.43
CA GLU A 108 -5.13 -5.02 -31.11
C GLU A 108 -6.64 -4.95 -30.88
N PRO A 109 -7.24 -3.76 -30.63
CA PRO A 109 -6.66 -2.43 -30.85
C PRO A 109 -5.88 -1.84 -29.66
N THR A 110 -5.80 -2.55 -28.53
CA THR A 110 -5.24 -2.02 -27.27
C THR A 110 -3.78 -1.62 -27.40
N ALA A 111 -2.97 -2.43 -28.10
CA ALA A 111 -1.56 -2.12 -28.33
C ALA A 111 -1.37 -0.81 -29.11
N SER A 112 -2.03 -0.66 -30.27
CA SER A 112 -1.97 0.56 -31.07
C SER A 112 -2.44 1.81 -30.30
N ARG A 113 -3.48 1.68 -29.46
CA ARG A 113 -3.94 2.80 -28.62
C ARG A 113 -2.91 3.22 -27.58
N PHE A 114 -2.30 2.27 -26.87
CA PHE A 114 -1.26 2.60 -25.91
C PHE A 114 -0.05 3.22 -26.59
N ASP A 115 0.36 2.72 -27.75
CA ASP A 115 1.47 3.29 -28.52
C ASP A 115 1.17 4.73 -28.93
N THR A 116 -0.04 5.02 -29.40
CA THR A 116 -0.47 6.39 -29.74
C THR A 116 -0.40 7.32 -28.53
N LEU A 117 -0.87 6.87 -27.36
CA LEU A 117 -0.88 7.65 -26.12
C LEU A 117 0.54 7.94 -25.61
N LEU A 118 1.42 6.94 -25.66
CA LEU A 118 2.81 7.07 -25.24
C LEU A 118 3.61 7.95 -26.20
N ALA A 119 3.38 7.84 -27.52
CA ALA A 119 3.99 8.71 -28.52
C ALA A 119 3.58 10.18 -28.31
N ALA A 120 2.28 10.45 -28.12
CA ALA A 120 1.80 11.80 -27.81
C ALA A 120 2.44 12.37 -26.53
N ALA A 121 2.63 11.54 -25.51
CA ALA A 121 3.30 11.93 -24.27
C ALA A 121 4.81 12.15 -24.43
N ALA A 122 5.46 11.48 -25.38
CA ALA A 122 6.85 11.74 -25.75
C ALA A 122 6.98 13.09 -26.49
N ASP A 123 5.99 13.44 -27.30
CA ASP A 123 5.90 14.72 -28.03
C ASP A 123 5.43 15.90 -27.16
N GLY A 124 5.42 15.76 -25.84
CA GLY A 124 5.03 16.82 -24.90
C GLY A 124 3.53 17.11 -24.86
N LYS A 125 2.68 16.19 -25.36
CA LYS A 125 1.21 16.29 -25.36
C LYS A 125 0.59 15.15 -24.53
N PRO A 126 0.96 15.00 -23.23
CA PRO A 126 0.46 13.91 -22.42
C PRO A 126 -1.04 14.02 -22.19
N ASP A 127 -1.69 12.87 -22.07
CA ASP A 127 -3.04 12.75 -21.53
C ASP A 127 -2.94 11.99 -20.20
N ASP A 128 -2.82 12.72 -19.10
CA ASP A 128 -2.60 12.19 -17.76
C ASP A 128 -3.63 11.12 -17.36
N GLN A 129 -4.88 11.30 -17.81
CA GLN A 129 -5.97 10.39 -17.49
C GLN A 129 -5.79 9.06 -18.23
N ALA A 130 -5.47 9.12 -19.52
CA ALA A 130 -5.22 7.92 -20.31
C ALA A 130 -3.93 7.20 -19.86
N LEU A 131 -2.85 7.95 -19.57
CA LEU A 131 -1.60 7.40 -19.03
C LEU A 131 -1.78 6.76 -17.65
N ALA A 132 -2.71 7.26 -16.84
CA ALA A 132 -3.03 6.64 -15.56
C ALA A 132 -3.66 5.24 -15.72
N VAL A 133 -4.41 4.99 -16.80
CA VAL A 133 -4.90 3.64 -17.12
C VAL A 133 -3.74 2.68 -17.40
N ILE A 134 -2.73 3.12 -18.16
CA ILE A 134 -1.51 2.33 -18.39
C ILE A 134 -0.81 2.06 -17.06
N GLY A 135 -0.70 3.08 -16.20
CA GLY A 135 -0.05 2.97 -14.89
C GLY A 135 -0.71 1.96 -13.94
N VAL A 136 -2.03 1.95 -13.79
CA VAL A 136 -2.70 0.98 -12.89
C VAL A 136 -2.54 -0.46 -13.38
N HIS A 137 -2.34 -0.67 -14.68
CA HIS A 137 -2.12 -1.97 -15.30
C HIS A 137 -0.64 -2.29 -15.56
N LEU A 138 0.30 -1.45 -15.10
CA LEU A 138 1.72 -1.56 -15.44
C LEU A 138 2.34 -2.89 -15.03
N ALA A 139 1.98 -3.40 -13.85
CA ALA A 139 2.40 -4.73 -13.39
C ALA A 139 1.91 -5.86 -14.31
N HIS A 140 0.65 -5.81 -14.75
CA HIS A 140 0.10 -6.80 -15.67
C HIS A 140 0.75 -6.70 -17.05
N LEU A 141 1.06 -5.49 -17.53
CA LEU A 141 1.78 -5.28 -18.78
C LEU A 141 3.20 -5.87 -18.69
N ALA A 142 3.92 -5.60 -17.61
CA ALA A 142 5.25 -6.15 -17.37
C ALA A 142 5.24 -7.69 -17.28
N LEU A 143 4.20 -8.28 -16.68
CA LEU A 143 4.09 -9.72 -16.46
C LEU A 143 3.59 -10.49 -17.69
N HIS A 144 2.59 -9.95 -18.38
CA HIS A 144 1.86 -10.68 -19.42
C HIS A 144 2.15 -10.21 -20.84
N ALA A 145 2.62 -8.97 -21.02
CA ALA A 145 3.04 -8.42 -22.31
C ALA A 145 4.50 -7.94 -22.26
N PRO A 146 5.47 -8.80 -21.88
CA PRO A 146 6.84 -8.39 -21.59
C PRO A 146 7.55 -7.79 -22.81
N ASP A 147 7.28 -8.26 -24.02
CA ASP A 147 7.89 -7.74 -25.25
C ASP A 147 7.44 -6.29 -25.52
N TRP A 148 6.12 -6.05 -25.46
CA TRP A 148 5.56 -4.70 -25.59
C TRP A 148 6.10 -3.75 -24.51
N PHE A 149 6.25 -4.24 -23.29
CA PHE A 149 6.82 -3.47 -22.19
C PHE A 149 8.31 -3.14 -22.43
N ALA A 150 9.10 -4.12 -22.88
CA ALA A 150 10.56 -4.02 -23.00
C ALA A 150 11.02 -3.01 -24.06
N GLU A 151 10.19 -2.74 -25.06
CA GLU A 151 10.46 -1.75 -26.11
C GLU A 151 10.35 -0.29 -25.63
N ARG A 152 9.69 -0.02 -24.47
CA ARG A 152 9.29 1.33 -24.06
C ARG A 152 9.62 1.69 -22.59
N PRO A 153 10.74 1.23 -21.99
CA PRO A 153 11.00 1.42 -20.56
C PRO A 153 11.03 2.91 -20.18
N ASP A 154 11.62 3.76 -21.02
CA ASP A 154 11.77 5.20 -20.76
C ASP A 154 10.45 5.98 -20.76
N LEU A 155 9.37 5.42 -21.31
CA LEU A 155 8.05 6.06 -21.26
C LEU A 155 7.19 5.53 -20.10
N LEU A 156 7.48 4.30 -19.68
CA LEU A 156 6.71 3.55 -18.69
C LEU A 156 7.25 3.70 -17.27
N LEU A 157 8.57 3.71 -17.09
CA LEU A 157 9.26 3.62 -15.79
C LEU A 157 9.62 4.98 -15.20
N LEU A 158 9.34 6.07 -15.90
CA LEU A 158 9.53 7.41 -15.36
C LEU A 158 8.53 7.66 -14.21
N VAL A 159 9.01 8.34 -13.17
CA VAL A 159 8.27 8.70 -11.95
C VAL A 159 7.95 10.21 -11.77
N PRO A 160 8.21 11.15 -12.72
CA PRO A 160 7.54 12.45 -12.71
C PRO A 160 6.02 12.29 -12.58
N ALA A 161 5.33 13.40 -12.26
CA ALA A 161 3.87 13.43 -12.30
C ALA A 161 3.36 12.82 -13.62
N TRP A 162 2.11 12.35 -13.70
CA TRP A 162 1.47 11.88 -14.94
C TRP A 162 2.09 10.69 -15.71
N ARG A 163 3.24 10.15 -15.30
CA ARG A 163 3.83 8.97 -15.94
C ARG A 163 3.24 7.66 -15.39
N PRO A 164 3.12 6.61 -16.23
CA PRO A 164 2.61 5.30 -15.80
C PRO A 164 3.30 4.74 -14.55
N GLY A 165 4.62 4.86 -14.46
CA GLY A 165 5.41 4.40 -13.31
C GLY A 165 5.02 5.05 -11.99
N ARG A 166 4.74 6.37 -12.00
CA ARG A 166 4.25 7.09 -10.83
C ARG A 166 2.86 6.61 -10.41
N VAL A 167 1.95 6.45 -11.35
CA VAL A 167 0.58 5.97 -11.06
C VAL A 167 0.60 4.55 -10.53
N TRP A 168 1.45 3.68 -11.10
CA TRP A 168 1.66 2.33 -10.60
C TRP A 168 2.18 2.33 -9.16
N LEU A 169 3.20 3.14 -8.87
CA LEU A 169 3.78 3.23 -7.54
C LEU A 169 2.75 3.65 -6.49
N ASP A 170 1.78 4.48 -6.87
CA ASP A 170 0.75 5.00 -5.95
C ASP A 170 -0.48 4.10 -5.82
N ARG A 171 -0.89 3.44 -6.91
CA ARG A 171 -2.22 2.80 -7.01
C ARG A 171 -2.22 1.46 -7.73
N GLY A 172 -1.09 1.05 -8.29
CA GLY A 172 -0.97 -0.16 -9.09
C GLY A 172 -1.01 -1.44 -8.26
N THR A 173 -1.21 -2.56 -8.96
CA THR A 173 -1.09 -3.88 -8.33
C THR A 173 0.38 -4.13 -7.96
N PRO A 174 0.67 -4.59 -6.72
CA PRO A 174 2.03 -4.86 -6.29
C PRO A 174 2.74 -5.91 -7.14
N TYR A 175 3.96 -5.58 -7.57
CA TYR A 175 4.81 -6.46 -8.37
C TYR A 175 6.29 -6.11 -8.11
N PRO A 176 6.95 -6.78 -7.16
CA PRO A 176 8.32 -6.44 -6.74
C PRO A 176 9.36 -6.34 -7.87
N PRO A 177 9.33 -7.19 -8.93
CA PRO A 177 10.26 -7.05 -10.05
C PRO A 177 10.15 -5.72 -10.80
N LEU A 178 8.98 -5.08 -10.82
CA LEU A 178 8.79 -3.77 -11.43
C LEU A 178 9.35 -2.64 -10.56
N LEU A 179 9.32 -2.78 -9.24
CA LEU A 179 9.93 -1.82 -8.32
C LEU A 179 11.43 -1.71 -8.55
N ALA A 180 12.11 -2.84 -8.79
CA ALA A 180 13.54 -2.92 -9.07
C ALA A 180 13.96 -2.18 -10.36
N ARG A 181 13.00 -1.93 -11.27
CA ARG A 181 13.23 -1.29 -12.57
C ARG A 181 13.01 0.22 -12.55
N LEU A 182 12.37 0.75 -11.51
CA LEU A 182 12.18 2.20 -11.36
C LEU A 182 13.47 2.86 -10.88
N ASP A 183 13.62 4.15 -11.22
CA ASP A 183 14.68 4.97 -10.66
C ASP A 183 14.57 5.07 -9.14
N ARG A 184 15.63 4.64 -8.44
CA ARG A 184 15.67 4.55 -6.98
C ARG A 184 15.45 5.91 -6.31
N ALA A 185 16.09 6.96 -6.82
CA ALA A 185 15.98 8.30 -6.25
C ALA A 185 14.53 8.80 -6.32
N SER A 186 13.85 8.55 -7.43
CA SER A 186 12.46 8.94 -7.62
C SER A 186 11.49 8.13 -6.76
N VAL A 187 11.74 6.82 -6.56
CA VAL A 187 10.96 5.99 -5.62
C VAL A 187 11.07 6.54 -4.19
N LEU A 188 12.30 6.81 -3.72
CA LEU A 188 12.54 7.37 -2.38
C LEU A 188 11.88 8.75 -2.23
N GLN A 189 12.05 9.63 -3.21
CA GLN A 189 11.40 10.94 -3.22
C GLN A 189 9.88 10.81 -3.13
N ARG A 190 9.29 9.84 -3.84
CA ARG A 190 7.85 9.59 -3.78
C ARG A 190 7.44 9.13 -2.38
N MET A 191 8.11 8.13 -1.82
CA MET A 191 7.80 7.62 -0.48
C MET A 191 7.84 8.72 0.60
N ARG A 192 8.77 9.66 0.49
CA ARG A 192 8.91 10.81 1.41
C ARG A 192 7.80 11.84 1.31
N ALA A 193 7.07 11.89 0.20
CA ALA A 193 5.98 12.85 0.04
C ALA A 193 4.82 12.58 1.03
N PRO A 194 4.09 13.60 1.49
CA PRO A 194 2.98 13.45 2.43
C PRO A 194 1.91 12.45 1.97
N ASP A 195 1.59 12.45 0.68
CA ASP A 195 0.61 11.56 0.03
C ASP A 195 1.26 10.26 -0.52
N GLY A 196 2.50 9.96 -0.14
CA GLY A 196 3.31 8.82 -0.61
C GLY A 196 2.94 7.45 -0.09
N GLU A 197 1.75 7.28 0.49
CA GLU A 197 1.31 6.04 1.14
C GLU A 197 1.33 4.83 0.20
N GLY A 198 0.90 5.02 -1.06
CA GLY A 198 0.93 3.95 -2.05
C GLY A 198 2.35 3.42 -2.28
N ALA A 199 3.30 4.33 -2.47
CA ALA A 199 4.70 3.99 -2.69
C ALA A 199 5.32 3.25 -1.49
N VAL A 200 4.99 3.70 -0.28
CA VAL A 200 5.44 3.05 0.96
C VAL A 200 4.88 1.63 1.05
N ARG A 201 3.60 1.45 0.73
CA ARG A 201 2.96 0.12 0.69
C ARG A 201 3.60 -0.79 -0.33
N GLN A 202 3.93 -0.30 -1.53
CA GLN A 202 4.64 -1.10 -2.54
C GLN A 202 5.99 -1.60 -2.00
N ALA A 203 6.76 -0.72 -1.36
CA ALA A 203 8.03 -1.08 -0.76
C ALA A 203 7.87 -2.08 0.39
N ALA A 204 6.86 -1.91 1.26
CA ALA A 204 6.57 -2.83 2.34
C ALA A 204 6.24 -4.25 1.84
N ILE A 205 5.44 -4.34 0.76
CA ILE A 205 5.10 -5.62 0.11
C ILE A 205 6.35 -6.24 -0.52
N ALA A 206 7.19 -5.44 -1.19
CA ALA A 206 8.44 -5.92 -1.75
C ALA A 206 9.36 -6.48 -0.67
N LEU A 207 9.68 -5.73 0.39
CA LEU A 207 10.56 -6.17 1.49
C LEU A 207 10.06 -7.46 2.17
N ARG A 208 8.74 -7.68 2.22
CA ARG A 208 8.12 -8.91 2.72
C ARG A 208 8.20 -10.10 1.78
N ALA A 209 8.35 -9.87 0.46
CA ALA A 209 8.35 -10.88 -0.59
C ALA A 209 9.76 -11.26 -1.04
N ASP A 210 10.64 -10.27 -1.21
CA ASP A 210 12.09 -10.38 -1.40
C ASP A 210 12.73 -9.00 -1.20
N SER A 211 13.82 -8.90 -0.44
CA SER A 211 14.53 -7.63 -0.23
C SER A 211 15.38 -7.21 -1.44
N GLU A 212 15.75 -8.14 -2.33
CA GLU A 212 16.68 -7.86 -3.43
C GLU A 212 16.31 -6.63 -4.29
N PRO A 213 15.03 -6.40 -4.68
CA PRO A 213 14.62 -5.24 -5.47
C PRO A 213 14.95 -3.87 -4.84
N LEU A 214 15.09 -3.81 -3.51
CA LEU A 214 15.34 -2.58 -2.75
C LEU A 214 16.72 -2.56 -2.09
N GLY A 215 17.50 -3.63 -2.23
CA GLY A 215 18.76 -3.84 -1.55
C GLY A 215 18.59 -4.19 -0.07
N SER A 216 19.70 -4.17 0.68
CA SER A 216 19.66 -4.49 2.11
C SER A 216 18.77 -3.51 2.90
N SER A 217 18.05 -4.03 3.90
CA SER A 217 17.14 -3.22 4.74
C SER A 217 17.83 -2.03 5.41
N SER A 218 19.08 -2.19 5.86
CA SER A 218 19.86 -1.11 6.49
C SER A 218 20.15 0.03 5.53
N VAL A 219 20.65 -0.28 4.33
CA VAL A 219 20.93 0.73 3.29
C VAL A 219 19.63 1.42 2.88
N PHE A 220 18.59 0.64 2.59
CA PHE A 220 17.30 1.19 2.16
C PHE A 220 16.68 2.12 3.19
N VAL A 221 16.65 1.74 4.46
CA VAL A 221 16.08 2.56 5.54
C VAL A 221 16.89 3.84 5.75
N THR A 222 18.22 3.74 5.74
CA THR A 222 19.11 4.90 5.90
C THR A 222 18.89 5.89 4.76
N GLU A 223 18.86 5.40 3.52
CA GLU A 223 18.57 6.23 2.37
C GLU A 223 17.17 6.82 2.47
N LEU A 224 16.13 6.04 2.77
CA LEU A 224 14.76 6.56 2.89
C LEU A 224 14.65 7.67 3.93
N ALA A 225 15.33 7.53 5.06
CA ALA A 225 15.38 8.54 6.11
C ALA A 225 16.12 9.82 5.69
N ASP A 226 17.07 9.72 4.76
CA ASP A 226 17.89 10.84 4.29
C ASP A 226 17.11 11.77 3.35
N GLY A 227 16.40 12.74 3.94
CA GLY A 227 15.73 13.82 3.24
C GLY A 227 14.47 14.32 3.95
N THR A 228 13.93 15.44 3.48
CA THR A 228 12.68 16.00 4.00
C THR A 228 11.54 14.98 3.90
N GLY A 229 10.87 14.69 5.01
CA GLY A 229 9.81 13.69 5.10
C GLY A 229 10.30 12.24 5.27
N GLY A 230 11.62 12.02 5.34
CA GLY A 230 12.25 10.71 5.51
C GLY A 230 11.81 9.95 6.76
N PRO A 231 11.96 10.51 7.98
CA PRO A 231 11.49 9.87 9.20
C PRO A 231 10.00 9.46 9.13
N GLN A 232 9.13 10.34 8.62
CA GLN A 232 7.70 10.03 8.47
C GLN A 232 7.44 8.92 7.45
N ALA A 233 8.26 8.80 6.40
CA ALA A 233 8.18 7.68 5.46
C ALA A 233 8.63 6.36 6.10
N VAL A 234 9.68 6.36 6.92
CA VAL A 234 10.12 5.19 7.69
C VAL A 234 9.04 4.74 8.68
N SER A 235 8.43 5.68 9.39
CA SER A 235 7.31 5.38 10.31
C SER A 235 6.10 4.77 9.59
N ARG A 236 5.74 5.30 8.41
CA ARG A 236 4.71 4.70 7.55
C ARG A 236 5.11 3.31 7.04
N LEU A 237 6.38 3.11 6.69
CA LEU A 237 6.90 1.81 6.25
C LEU A 237 6.75 0.75 7.35
N LEU A 238 7.14 1.08 8.59
CA LEU A 238 6.94 0.19 9.74
C LEU A 238 5.46 -0.08 9.98
N SER A 239 4.60 0.93 9.83
CA SER A 239 3.15 0.76 9.97
C SER A 239 2.56 -0.20 8.94
N ASP A 240 2.93 -0.07 7.67
CA ASP A 240 2.46 -0.94 6.60
C ASP A 240 3.03 -2.37 6.76
N LEU A 241 4.30 -2.51 7.15
CA LEU A 241 4.89 -3.83 7.46
C LEU A 241 4.15 -4.51 8.62
N ALA A 242 3.83 -3.79 9.69
CA ALA A 242 3.06 -4.32 10.81
C ALA A 242 1.65 -4.74 10.39
N PHE A 243 0.96 -3.92 9.59
CA PHE A 243 -0.37 -4.26 9.06
C PHE A 243 -0.32 -5.53 8.21
N LEU A 244 0.67 -5.62 7.34
CA LEU A 244 0.88 -6.75 6.42
C LEU A 244 1.29 -8.04 7.15
N THR A 245 1.91 -7.95 8.33
CA THR A 245 2.32 -9.10 9.15
C THR A 245 1.29 -9.49 10.22
N ALA A 246 0.26 -8.68 10.46
CA ALA A 246 -0.73 -8.86 11.53
C ALA A 246 -1.29 -10.30 11.63
N HIS A 247 -1.58 -10.89 10.47
CA HIS A 247 -2.19 -12.21 10.31
C HIS A 247 -1.40 -13.11 9.36
N ASP A 248 -0.13 -12.77 9.12
CA ASP A 248 0.70 -13.56 8.22
C ASP A 248 1.16 -14.84 8.88
N GLN A 249 1.07 -15.94 8.13
CA GLN A 249 1.51 -17.27 8.56
C GLN A 249 2.88 -17.64 7.96
N ASP A 250 3.41 -16.84 7.03
CA ASP A 250 4.75 -17.03 6.50
C ASP A 250 5.80 -16.49 7.48
N GLN A 251 6.50 -17.43 8.13
CA GLN A 251 7.59 -17.11 9.06
C GLN A 251 8.71 -16.33 8.36
N ALA A 252 9.08 -16.67 7.13
CA ALA A 252 10.16 -15.98 6.42
C ALA A 252 9.78 -14.52 6.12
N SER A 253 8.53 -14.25 5.77
CA SER A 253 8.02 -12.89 5.57
C SER A 253 8.03 -12.08 6.87
N THR A 254 7.62 -12.72 7.97
CA THR A 254 7.62 -12.11 9.30
C THR A 254 9.04 -11.77 9.78
N GLU A 255 10.00 -12.69 9.61
CA GLU A 255 11.42 -12.48 9.93
C GLU A 255 12.01 -11.30 9.15
N ARG A 256 11.64 -11.14 7.88
CA ARG A 256 12.08 -10.01 7.05
C ARG A 256 11.48 -8.68 7.52
N ALA A 257 10.22 -8.65 7.93
CA ALA A 257 9.64 -7.46 8.55
C ALA A 257 10.37 -7.08 9.85
N CYS A 258 10.69 -8.07 10.70
CA CYS A 258 11.51 -7.85 11.91
C CYS A 258 12.92 -7.37 11.56
N ALA A 259 13.53 -7.86 10.48
CA ALA A 259 14.85 -7.40 10.03
C ALA A 259 14.83 -5.91 9.60
N VAL A 260 13.75 -5.45 8.97
CA VAL A 260 13.57 -4.02 8.68
C VAL A 260 13.41 -3.21 9.96
N TRP A 261 12.62 -3.69 10.93
CA TRP A 261 12.48 -3.01 12.23
C TRP A 261 13.80 -2.90 12.98
N ARG A 262 14.60 -3.99 13.02
CA ARG A 262 15.97 -3.97 13.56
C ARG A 262 16.84 -2.95 12.84
N ALA A 263 16.82 -2.93 11.51
CA ALA A 263 17.59 -1.98 10.72
C ALA A 263 17.23 -0.52 11.03
N VAL A 264 15.94 -0.22 11.26
CA VAL A 264 15.51 1.13 11.71
C VAL A 264 16.08 1.48 13.09
N LEU A 265 16.03 0.54 14.04
CA LEU A 265 16.58 0.75 15.39
C LEU A 265 18.11 0.90 15.37
N ASP A 266 18.80 0.10 14.56
CA ASP A 266 20.27 0.12 14.43
C ASP A 266 20.77 1.40 13.73
N ALA A 267 19.97 1.99 12.84
CA ALA A 267 20.29 3.22 12.15
C ALA A 267 20.24 4.47 13.06
N GLY A 268 19.72 4.37 14.29
CA GLY A 268 19.68 5.49 15.23
C GLY A 268 18.88 6.69 14.71
N LEU A 269 17.83 6.42 13.93
CA LEU A 269 16.98 7.44 13.32
C LEU A 269 16.27 8.30 14.38
N PRO A 270 15.88 9.54 14.03
CA PRO A 270 15.21 10.42 14.98
C PRO A 270 13.84 9.83 15.42
N PRO A 271 13.33 10.19 16.60
CA PRO A 271 12.15 9.56 17.20
C PRO A 271 10.90 9.54 16.32
N GLU A 272 10.74 10.49 15.39
CA GLU A 272 9.62 10.57 14.46
C GLU A 272 9.55 9.39 13.46
N ALA A 273 10.63 8.61 13.32
CA ALA A 273 10.70 7.42 12.47
C ALA A 273 10.09 6.16 13.09
N LEU A 274 9.93 6.14 14.42
CA LEU A 274 9.56 4.96 15.19
C LEU A 274 8.06 4.79 15.55
N PRO A 275 7.15 5.79 15.47
CA PRO A 275 5.75 5.62 15.90
C PRO A 275 5.05 4.41 15.29
N GLY A 276 5.27 4.17 13.99
CA GLY A 276 4.65 3.06 13.26
C GLY A 276 5.02 1.66 13.78
N ALA A 277 6.12 1.51 14.52
CA ALA A 277 6.48 0.25 15.16
C ALA A 277 5.40 -0.22 16.17
N GLY A 278 4.65 0.70 16.77
CA GLY A 278 3.57 0.36 17.72
C GLY A 278 2.51 -0.57 17.13
N ARG A 279 2.30 -0.55 15.80
CA ARG A 279 1.32 -1.42 15.13
C ARG A 279 1.71 -2.90 15.17
N PHE A 280 2.98 -3.23 15.40
CA PHE A 280 3.40 -4.63 15.58
C PHE A 280 2.79 -5.27 16.83
N ALA A 281 2.16 -4.51 17.75
CA ALA A 281 1.35 -5.08 18.82
C ALA A 281 0.28 -6.07 18.32
N PHE A 282 -0.22 -5.88 17.09
CA PHE A 282 -1.20 -6.76 16.45
C PHE A 282 -0.58 -7.90 15.62
N ALA A 283 0.75 -7.95 15.47
CA ALA A 283 1.44 -8.96 14.68
C ALA A 283 1.63 -10.26 15.47
N THR A 284 0.60 -11.10 15.43
CA THR A 284 0.55 -12.39 16.16
C THR A 284 1.50 -13.44 15.59
N GLY A 285 1.96 -13.29 14.35
CA GLY A 285 2.97 -14.17 13.73
C GLY A 285 4.40 -13.95 14.22
N ILE A 286 4.69 -12.82 14.87
CA ILE A 286 6.02 -12.55 15.47
C ILE A 286 6.07 -13.22 16.84
N ASP A 287 7.15 -13.98 17.09
CA ASP A 287 7.40 -14.57 18.40
C ASP A 287 7.49 -13.50 19.49
N ASP A 288 6.92 -13.77 20.66
CA ASP A 288 6.80 -12.74 21.70
C ASP A 288 8.17 -12.31 22.25
N ALA A 289 9.20 -13.15 22.20
CA ALA A 289 10.55 -12.78 22.64
C ALA A 289 11.16 -11.70 21.72
N THR A 290 11.14 -11.92 20.40
CA THR A 290 11.56 -10.92 19.40
C THR A 290 10.72 -9.66 19.49
N TRP A 291 9.39 -9.79 19.61
CA TRP A 291 8.51 -8.63 19.70
C TRP A 291 8.79 -7.79 20.95
N LEU A 292 8.98 -8.43 22.12
CA LEU A 292 9.32 -7.76 23.38
C LEU A 292 10.67 -7.07 23.30
N GLU A 293 11.70 -7.73 22.76
CA GLU A 293 13.04 -7.15 22.58
C GLU A 293 12.97 -5.88 21.72
N LEU A 294 12.37 -5.96 20.53
CA LEU A 294 12.29 -4.85 19.59
C LEU A 294 11.42 -3.71 20.11
N THR A 295 10.33 -4.02 20.81
CA THR A 295 9.46 -3.02 21.43
C THR A 295 10.17 -2.31 22.57
N ALA A 296 10.90 -3.03 23.43
CA ALA A 296 11.70 -2.41 24.49
C ALA A 296 12.74 -1.44 23.91
N ARG A 297 13.45 -1.86 22.85
CA ARG A 297 14.39 -1.00 22.12
C ARG A 297 13.70 0.23 21.51
N THR A 298 12.53 0.07 20.90
CA THR A 298 11.72 1.19 20.40
C THR A 298 11.33 2.16 21.51
N THR A 299 10.83 1.67 22.64
CA THR A 299 10.44 2.54 23.77
C THR A 299 11.61 3.27 24.41
N ALA A 300 12.81 2.67 24.38
CA ALA A 300 14.03 3.31 24.86
C ALA A 300 14.50 4.43 23.92
N ALA A 301 14.39 4.23 22.59
CA ALA A 301 14.72 5.23 21.58
C ALA A 301 13.66 6.34 21.45
N GLN A 302 12.40 6.02 21.79
CA GLN A 302 11.26 6.93 21.77
C GLN A 302 10.37 6.70 23.00
N PRO A 303 10.46 7.55 24.04
CA PRO A 303 9.59 7.43 25.22
C PRO A 303 8.11 7.71 24.91
N ALA A 304 7.80 8.37 23.79
CA ALA A 304 6.45 8.71 23.37
C ALA A 304 6.02 7.87 22.14
N VAL A 305 5.83 6.55 22.33
CA VAL A 305 5.19 5.68 21.32
C VAL A 305 3.83 6.29 20.93
N GLU A 306 3.40 6.12 19.68
CA GLU A 306 2.11 6.65 19.18
C GLU A 306 1.00 6.41 20.21
N THR A 307 0.48 7.48 20.81
CA THR A 307 -0.37 7.44 22.02
C THR A 307 -1.66 6.64 21.82
N GLY A 308 -2.05 6.38 20.58
CA GLY A 308 -3.20 5.53 20.25
C GLY A 308 -2.98 4.02 20.38
N LEU A 309 -1.73 3.54 20.39
CA LEU A 309 -1.41 2.11 20.42
C LEU A 309 -0.84 1.64 21.76
N GLY A 310 -0.50 2.56 22.66
CA GLY A 310 0.14 2.26 23.95
C GLY A 310 -0.59 1.20 24.77
N ARG A 311 -1.93 1.21 24.81
CA ARG A 311 -2.72 0.19 25.51
C ARG A 311 -2.52 -1.22 24.93
N HIS A 312 -2.56 -1.39 23.62
CA HIS A 312 -2.37 -2.71 22.99
C HIS A 312 -0.95 -3.23 23.18
N VAL A 313 0.05 -2.33 23.14
CA VAL A 313 1.43 -2.67 23.47
C VAL A 313 1.54 -3.12 24.94
N ALA A 314 0.92 -2.39 25.86
CA ALA A 314 0.89 -2.76 27.28
C ALA A 314 0.22 -4.12 27.50
N GLU A 315 -0.95 -4.36 26.90
CA GLU A 315 -1.71 -5.61 27.03
C GLU A 315 -0.91 -6.80 26.49
N ARG A 316 -0.23 -6.65 25.34
CA ARG A 316 0.64 -7.70 24.82
C ARG A 316 1.85 -7.95 25.72
N ALA A 317 2.52 -6.91 26.20
CA ALA A 317 3.67 -7.07 27.10
C ALA A 317 3.28 -7.73 28.44
N ALA A 318 2.13 -7.34 29.01
CA ALA A 318 1.62 -7.85 30.28
C ALA A 318 1.26 -9.35 30.27
N ARG A 319 1.20 -9.99 29.09
CA ARG A 319 1.09 -11.45 28.99
C ARG A 319 2.38 -12.19 29.37
N HIS A 320 3.51 -11.48 29.46
CA HIS A 320 4.83 -12.04 29.74
C HIS A 320 5.49 -11.34 30.94
N PRO A 321 4.95 -11.46 32.17
CA PRO A 321 5.46 -10.77 33.36
C PRO A 321 6.88 -11.18 33.75
N ASP A 322 7.34 -12.37 33.33
CA ASP A 322 8.68 -12.87 33.63
C ASP A 322 9.76 -12.31 32.68
N SER A 323 9.37 -11.62 31.62
CA SER A 323 10.33 -11.02 30.68
C SER A 323 10.87 -9.69 31.22
N PRO A 324 12.20 -9.46 31.22
CA PRO A 324 12.77 -8.18 31.64
C PRO A 324 12.30 -7.01 30.76
N HIS A 325 11.99 -7.28 29.49
CA HIS A 325 11.50 -6.28 28.54
C HIS A 325 10.11 -5.75 28.90
N THR A 326 9.26 -6.56 29.55
CA THR A 326 7.90 -6.16 29.94
C THR A 326 7.92 -4.96 30.88
N ALA A 327 8.76 -4.99 31.92
CA ALA A 327 8.91 -3.86 32.83
C ALA A 327 9.41 -2.60 32.10
N THR A 328 10.40 -2.73 31.21
CA THR A 328 10.93 -1.61 30.42
C THR A 328 9.84 -0.95 29.58
N ILE A 329 9.04 -1.76 28.88
CA ILE A 329 7.96 -1.29 28.01
C ILE A 329 6.89 -0.56 28.84
N LEU A 330 6.38 -1.20 29.89
CA LEU A 330 5.32 -0.63 30.72
C LEU A 330 5.77 0.66 31.43
N ALA A 331 6.99 0.68 31.96
CA ALA A 331 7.55 1.87 32.59
C ALA A 331 7.71 3.03 31.59
N ALA A 332 8.18 2.74 30.36
CA ALA A 332 8.28 3.75 29.32
C ALA A 332 6.91 4.32 28.93
N LEU A 333 5.90 3.46 28.76
CA LEU A 333 4.53 3.89 28.43
C LEU A 333 3.89 4.74 29.54
N LEU A 334 4.12 4.42 30.81
CA LEU A 334 3.61 5.22 31.94
C LEU A 334 4.25 6.61 32.05
N ASN A 335 5.53 6.72 31.67
CA ASN A 335 6.28 7.98 31.68
C ASN A 335 6.03 8.85 30.44
N ALA A 336 5.30 8.37 29.43
CA ALA A 336 4.94 9.14 28.25
C ALA A 336 3.99 10.31 28.60
N PRO A 337 3.96 11.40 27.80
CA PRO A 337 3.05 12.52 28.01
C PRO A 337 1.59 12.07 28.13
N ARG A 338 0.89 12.52 29.17
CA ARG A 338 -0.48 12.09 29.49
C ARG A 338 -1.48 12.62 28.48
N ASP A 339 -2.10 11.73 27.72
CA ASP A 339 -3.37 11.98 27.02
C ASP A 339 -4.49 11.30 27.83
N THR A 340 -5.40 12.10 28.37
CA THR A 340 -6.20 11.78 29.57
C THR A 340 -7.16 10.61 29.43
N TYR A 341 -7.57 10.22 28.22
CA TYR A 341 -8.56 9.14 28.04
C TYR A 341 -7.94 7.75 27.85
N ARG A 342 -6.68 7.66 27.45
CA ARG A 342 -6.02 6.37 27.10
C ARG A 342 -5.04 5.89 28.15
N TRP A 343 -4.71 6.77 29.09
CA TRP A 343 -3.72 6.54 30.13
C TRP A 343 -4.24 5.59 31.23
N ASP A 344 -5.51 5.69 31.63
CA ASP A 344 -6.15 4.80 32.61
C ASP A 344 -6.06 3.31 32.22
N GLY A 345 -6.18 3.01 30.91
CA GLY A 345 -6.06 1.65 30.39
C GLY A 345 -4.63 1.10 30.47
N ILE A 346 -3.62 1.96 30.26
CA ILE A 346 -2.21 1.57 30.37
C ILE A 346 -1.85 1.36 31.84
N GLU A 347 -2.31 2.25 32.73
CA GLU A 347 -2.12 2.13 34.17
C GLU A 347 -2.68 0.81 34.69
N HIS A 348 -3.95 0.51 34.42
CA HIS A 348 -4.59 -0.72 34.87
C HIS A 348 -3.82 -1.98 34.45
N VAL A 349 -3.39 -2.04 33.18
CA VAL A 349 -2.61 -3.17 32.66
C VAL A 349 -1.24 -3.26 33.33
N ALA A 350 -0.60 -2.12 33.60
CA ALA A 350 0.69 -2.08 34.28
C ALA A 350 0.59 -2.55 35.74
N GLN A 351 -0.49 -2.19 36.45
CA GLN A 351 -0.76 -2.66 37.81
C GLN A 351 -0.99 -4.18 37.84
N GLU A 352 -1.80 -4.70 36.91
CA GLU A 352 -2.05 -6.14 36.81
C GLU A 352 -0.76 -6.91 36.50
N ALA A 353 0.06 -6.41 35.58
CA ALA A 353 1.35 -6.99 35.27
C ALA A 353 2.27 -6.98 36.50
N HIS A 354 2.41 -5.84 37.18
CA HIS A 354 3.24 -5.68 38.38
C HIS A 354 2.90 -6.70 39.48
N SER A 355 1.61 -6.96 39.70
CA SER A 355 1.16 -7.94 40.70
C SER A 355 1.64 -9.37 40.42
N ARG A 356 1.88 -9.69 39.14
CA ARG A 356 2.33 -11.00 38.65
C ARG A 356 3.85 -11.07 38.42
N MET A 357 4.56 -9.94 38.42
CA MET A 357 6.00 -9.91 38.17
C MET A 357 6.80 -10.49 39.36
N PRO A 358 7.86 -11.28 39.09
CA PRO A 358 8.78 -11.69 40.15
C PRO A 358 9.49 -10.49 40.76
N ALA A 359 9.92 -10.62 42.02
CA ALA A 359 10.72 -9.59 42.67
C ALA A 359 12.06 -9.42 41.96
N GLY A 360 12.50 -8.17 41.79
CA GLY A 360 13.78 -7.85 41.16
C GLY A 360 13.78 -6.49 40.46
N PRO A 361 14.89 -6.14 39.78
CA PRO A 361 15.11 -4.80 39.25
C PRO A 361 14.03 -4.29 38.28
N GLY A 362 13.45 -5.20 37.48
CA GLY A 362 12.34 -4.85 36.57
C GLY A 362 11.08 -4.44 37.32
N ARG A 363 10.74 -5.15 38.39
CA ARG A 363 9.59 -4.81 39.24
C ARG A 363 9.83 -3.49 39.98
N ASP A 364 11.05 -3.22 40.44
CA ASP A 364 11.41 -1.97 41.12
C ASP A 364 11.30 -0.75 40.17
N ALA A 365 11.76 -0.90 38.92
CA ALA A 365 11.61 0.11 37.89
C ALA A 365 10.14 0.41 37.57
N LEU A 366 9.31 -0.63 37.42
CA LEU A 366 7.87 -0.48 37.20
C LEU A 366 7.16 0.14 38.41
N THR A 367 7.58 -0.19 39.63
CA THR A 367 7.08 0.42 40.87
C THR A 367 7.33 1.92 40.85
N THR A 368 8.55 2.35 40.50
CA THR A 368 8.91 3.76 40.39
C THR A 368 8.05 4.48 39.34
N ALA A 369 7.84 3.85 38.18
CA ALA A 369 6.99 4.40 37.12
C ALA A 369 5.53 4.54 37.57
N LEU A 370 4.97 3.54 38.28
CA LEU A 370 3.62 3.60 38.85
C LEU A 370 3.48 4.72 39.91
N VAL A 371 4.50 4.92 40.75
CA VAL A 371 4.50 6.05 41.71
C VAL A 371 4.54 7.39 40.99
N ASN A 372 5.40 7.56 39.98
CA ASN A 372 5.48 8.79 39.18
C ASN A 372 4.19 9.06 38.38
N ALA A 373 3.51 7.98 38.01
CA ALA A 373 2.19 7.99 37.41
C ALA A 373 1.09 8.45 38.41
N GLY A 374 1.32 8.35 39.72
CA GLY A 374 0.34 8.68 40.77
C GLY A 374 -0.44 7.46 41.28
N ALA A 375 -0.09 6.26 40.83
CA ALA A 375 -0.68 4.98 41.18
C ALA A 375 -0.05 4.38 42.46
N VAL A 376 0.05 5.17 43.53
CA VAL A 376 0.82 4.81 44.75
C VAL A 376 0.27 3.56 45.44
N GLU A 377 -1.05 3.41 45.52
CA GLU A 377 -1.69 2.25 46.16
C GLU A 377 -1.41 0.95 45.39
N ALA A 378 -1.33 1.02 44.06
CA ALA A 378 -1.03 -0.13 43.23
C ALA A 378 0.48 -0.47 43.22
N ALA A 379 1.35 0.51 43.45
CA ALA A 379 2.78 0.27 43.63
C ALA A 379 3.08 -0.51 44.93
N PHE A 380 2.23 -0.38 45.96
CA PHE A 380 2.40 -1.02 47.27
C PHE A 380 1.12 -1.69 47.79
N PRO A 381 0.69 -2.82 47.19
CA PRO A 381 -0.52 -3.52 47.62
C PRO A 381 -0.36 -4.06 49.05
N GLY A 382 -1.13 -3.51 50.00
CA GLY A 382 -1.13 -3.90 51.43
C GLY A 382 -0.60 -2.86 52.43
N SER A 383 -0.41 -1.60 52.00
CA SER A 383 0.06 -0.49 52.87
C SER A 383 -1.06 0.31 53.55
N GLY A 384 -2.30 -0.19 53.50
CA GLY A 384 -3.50 0.47 54.01
C GLY A 384 -4.11 -0.24 55.21
#